data_AF-A0A836Q2T8-F1
#
_entry.id   AF-A0A836Q2T8-F1
#
_cell.length_a   1.000
_cell.length_b   1.000
_cell.length_c   1.000
_cell.angle_alpha   90.00
_cell.angle_beta   90.00
_cell.angle_gamma   90.00
#
_symmetry.space_group_name_H-M   'P 1'
#
loop_
_entity.id
_entity.type
_entity.pdbx_description
1 polymer ?
#
loop_
_entity_poly.entity_id
_entity_poly.type
_entity_poly.pdbx_seq_one_letter_code
_entity_poly.pdbx_strand_id
1 'polypeptide(L)'
;MPIKPASRHQQRNRGNLLVMTAIVGGMLFLVLAFGLLVSAFFFAQKRVQQQADRMAVSIAKRLNESDRIGQINNLVERSRELVFVSRHNVSDANERLVHIEPLARQMLEESRTGAQLVEAERTAIARSISEDVMAEADIQNKENAKAMQVNLPFMRTFPARLHSLELGYVEDVESNALLPEGIPDLKNYDLSCNFARQESSLYSANVDARLGGSDSDLVYKFASLAAPVKKTVSQARLTAVNVFQPLVKLFDKENKIGGTSNQLPTAVRIDLISGVSSRPDGEIDKQFKVTSAATTSGALPPP
;
A
#
# COMPACT_ATOMS: atom_id res chain seq x y z
N MET A 1 54.64 89.44 -8.18
CA MET A 1 53.89 88.66 -9.19
C MET A 1 53.89 87.19 -8.76
N PRO A 2 52.72 86.56 -8.66
CA PRO A 2 52.54 85.26 -8.03
C PRO A 2 52.65 84.12 -9.06
N ILE A 3 53.20 82.97 -8.66
CA ILE A 3 53.03 81.71 -9.40
C ILE A 3 52.19 80.80 -8.50
N LYS A 4 50.95 80.63 -8.91
CA LYS A 4 49.90 79.85 -8.24
C LYS A 4 50.12 78.37 -8.57
N PRO A 5 50.45 77.48 -7.63
CA PRO A 5 50.51 76.05 -7.94
C PRO A 5 49.08 75.53 -8.14
N ALA A 6 48.88 74.89 -9.29
CA ALA A 6 47.63 74.27 -9.67
C ALA A 6 47.26 73.13 -8.72
N SER A 7 46.01 73.15 -8.27
CA SER A 7 45.36 72.11 -7.46
C SER A 7 45.36 70.76 -8.19
N ARG A 8 46.21 69.82 -7.78
CA ARG A 8 46.07 68.40 -8.08
C ARG A 8 45.13 67.74 -7.05
N HIS A 9 43.85 68.03 -7.16
CA HIS A 9 42.79 67.22 -6.53
C HIS A 9 41.97 66.52 -7.62
N GLN A 10 42.59 65.63 -8.36
CA GLN A 10 41.84 64.73 -9.23
C GLN A 10 42.69 63.50 -9.53
N GLN A 11 42.52 62.46 -8.72
CA GLN A 11 42.69 61.04 -9.04
C GLN A 11 42.95 60.27 -7.75
N ARG A 12 41.88 59.92 -7.04
CA ARG A 12 41.91 58.76 -6.13
C ARG A 12 40.52 58.19 -5.85
N ASN A 13 39.63 58.22 -6.85
CA ASN A 13 38.44 57.36 -6.90
C ASN A 13 38.56 56.36 -8.06
N ARG A 14 39.74 55.75 -8.24
CA ARG A 14 39.79 54.44 -8.90
C ARG A 14 39.41 53.44 -7.82
N GLY A 15 38.10 53.22 -7.67
CA GLY A 15 37.60 52.09 -6.90
C GLY A 15 38.37 50.85 -7.32
N ASN A 16 38.86 50.09 -6.34
CA ASN A 16 39.76 48.97 -6.56
C ASN A 16 39.02 47.90 -7.37
N LEU A 17 39.12 47.98 -8.71
CA LEU A 17 38.35 47.19 -9.67
C LEU A 17 38.59 45.69 -9.46
N LEU A 18 39.78 45.33 -8.94
CA LEU A 18 40.16 43.98 -8.53
C LEU A 18 39.34 43.46 -7.33
N VAL A 19 38.98 44.34 -6.39
CA VAL A 19 38.15 43.97 -5.23
C VAL A 19 36.70 43.74 -5.66
N MET A 20 36.18 44.57 -6.58
CA MET A 20 34.84 44.35 -7.14
C MET A 20 34.74 43.05 -7.95
N THR A 21 35.73 42.75 -8.80
CA THR A 21 35.74 41.48 -9.54
C THR A 21 35.89 40.26 -8.62
N ALA A 22 36.70 40.35 -7.56
CA ALA A 22 36.82 39.29 -6.56
C ALA A 22 35.52 39.05 -5.79
N ILE A 23 34.82 40.12 -5.39
CA ILE A 23 33.51 40.00 -4.71
C ILE A 23 32.48 39.36 -5.64
N VAL A 24 32.36 39.82 -6.88
CA VAL A 24 31.41 39.25 -7.85
C VAL A 24 31.75 37.79 -8.15
N GLY A 25 33.03 37.46 -8.35
CA GLY A 25 33.48 36.08 -8.52
C GLY A 25 33.16 35.20 -7.31
N GLY A 26 33.38 35.71 -6.10
CA GLY A 26 33.02 35.02 -4.85
C GLY A 26 31.53 34.80 -4.69
N MET A 27 30.69 35.81 -5.01
CA MET A 27 29.23 35.65 -5.00
C MET A 27 28.77 34.61 -6.02
N LEU A 28 29.30 34.63 -7.24
CA LEU A 28 28.99 33.62 -8.27
C LEU A 28 29.37 32.22 -7.80
N PHE A 29 30.55 32.07 -7.20
CA PHE A 29 30.99 30.80 -6.63
C PHE A 29 30.06 30.31 -5.53
N LEU A 30 29.63 31.19 -4.62
CA LEU A 30 28.69 30.85 -3.55
C LEU A 30 27.33 30.42 -4.09
N VAL A 31 26.80 31.13 -5.09
CA VAL A 31 25.52 30.76 -5.73
C VAL A 31 25.62 29.39 -6.40
N LEU A 32 26.73 29.11 -7.10
CA LEU A 32 26.96 27.80 -7.73
C LEU A 32 27.12 26.69 -6.68
N ALA A 33 27.89 26.93 -5.63
CA ALA A 33 28.07 25.97 -4.54
C ALA A 33 26.75 25.64 -3.84
N PHE A 34 25.93 26.66 -3.56
CA PHE A 34 24.60 26.48 -2.98
C PHE A 34 23.65 25.73 -3.92
N GLY A 35 23.66 26.06 -5.22
CA GLY A 35 22.86 25.35 -6.22
C GLY A 35 23.22 23.86 -6.31
N LEU A 36 24.52 23.53 -6.28
CA LEU A 36 25.00 22.15 -6.28
C LEU A 36 24.59 21.40 -5.01
N LEU A 37 24.67 22.04 -3.83
CA LEU A 37 24.22 21.46 -2.56
C LEU A 37 22.75 21.09 -2.59
N VAL A 38 21.89 22.04 -3.00
CA VAL A 38 20.44 21.83 -3.11
C VAL A 38 20.13 20.74 -4.13
N SER A 39 20.79 20.76 -5.29
CA SER A 39 20.63 19.74 -6.33
C SER A 39 21.00 18.35 -5.84
N ALA A 40 22.14 18.22 -5.15
CA ALA A 40 22.61 16.95 -4.62
C ALA A 40 21.68 16.40 -3.52
N PHE A 41 21.14 17.27 -2.66
CA PHE A 41 20.15 16.90 -1.65
C PHE A 41 18.85 16.36 -2.30
N PHE A 42 18.29 17.08 -3.28
CA PHE A 42 17.10 16.61 -3.99
C PHE A 42 17.35 15.33 -4.77
N PHE A 43 18.56 15.14 -5.32
CA PHE A 43 18.94 13.91 -5.99
C PHE A 43 18.94 12.72 -5.01
N ALA A 44 19.53 12.89 -3.81
CA ALA A 44 19.52 11.86 -2.78
C ALA A 44 18.08 11.52 -2.34
N GLN A 45 17.25 12.54 -2.08
CA GLN A 45 15.85 12.33 -1.70
C GLN A 45 15.05 11.61 -2.80
N LYS A 46 15.16 12.03 -4.06
CA LYS A 46 14.49 11.37 -5.20
C LYS A 46 14.93 9.92 -5.36
N ARG A 47 16.21 9.62 -5.13
CA ARG A 47 16.72 8.25 -5.20
C ARG A 47 16.10 7.36 -4.12
N VAL A 48 16.01 7.85 -2.88
CA VAL A 48 15.36 7.10 -1.79
C VAL A 48 13.86 6.94 -2.03
N GLN A 49 13.18 7.96 -2.58
CA GLN A 49 11.79 7.83 -3.02
C GLN A 49 11.62 6.74 -4.08
N GLN A 50 12.46 6.72 -5.12
CA GLN A 50 12.41 5.67 -6.14
C GLN A 50 12.66 4.27 -5.57
N GLN A 51 13.53 4.14 -4.56
CA GLN A 51 13.73 2.87 -3.86
C GLN A 51 12.49 2.47 -3.05
N ALA A 52 11.89 3.43 -2.34
CA ALA A 52 10.67 3.20 -1.58
C ALA A 52 9.53 2.76 -2.52
N ASP A 53 9.35 3.46 -3.63
CA ASP A 53 8.33 3.16 -4.62
C ASP A 53 8.50 1.77 -5.25
N ARG A 54 9.73 1.42 -5.64
CA ARG A 54 10.03 0.09 -6.18
C ARG A 54 9.78 -1.01 -5.16
N MET A 55 10.23 -0.82 -3.92
CA MET A 55 10.02 -1.77 -2.84
C MET A 55 8.54 -1.94 -2.52
N ALA A 56 7.79 -0.84 -2.44
CA ALA A 56 6.34 -0.85 -2.18
C ALA A 56 5.61 -1.64 -3.28
N VAL A 57 5.91 -1.38 -4.55
CA VAL A 57 5.29 -2.10 -5.67
C VAL A 57 5.71 -3.57 -5.72
N SER A 58 6.97 -3.90 -5.42
CA SER A 58 7.42 -5.30 -5.36
C SER A 58 6.67 -6.08 -4.29
N ILE A 59 6.55 -5.50 -3.09
CA ILE A 59 5.80 -6.10 -1.98
C ILE A 59 4.31 -6.18 -2.31
N ALA A 60 3.74 -5.14 -2.92
CA ALA A 60 2.33 -5.12 -3.30
C ALA A 60 1.98 -6.24 -4.29
N LYS A 61 2.88 -6.59 -5.23
CA LYS A 61 2.69 -7.72 -6.15
C LYS A 61 2.57 -9.06 -5.44
N ARG A 62 3.25 -9.23 -4.30
CA ARG A 62 3.15 -10.46 -3.50
C ARG A 62 1.78 -10.62 -2.88
N LEU A 63 1.06 -9.54 -2.54
CA LEU A 63 -0.22 -9.64 -1.84
C LEU A 63 -1.25 -10.50 -2.59
N ASN A 64 -1.47 -10.24 -3.88
CA ASN A 64 -2.40 -11.01 -4.73
C ASN A 64 -1.68 -11.89 -5.77
N GLU A 65 -0.55 -12.50 -5.38
CA GLU A 65 0.14 -13.45 -6.26
C GLU A 65 -0.78 -14.61 -6.63
N SER A 66 -0.78 -14.99 -7.91
CA SER A 66 -1.64 -16.05 -8.47
C SER A 66 -3.14 -15.87 -8.22
N ASP A 67 -3.59 -14.62 -8.02
CA ASP A 67 -4.99 -14.27 -7.80
C ASP A 67 -5.64 -14.90 -6.55
N ARG A 68 -4.84 -15.22 -5.53
CA ARG A 68 -5.34 -15.85 -4.30
C ARG A 68 -6.44 -15.05 -3.59
N ILE A 69 -6.37 -13.72 -3.61
CA ILE A 69 -7.37 -12.83 -2.98
C ILE A 69 -8.64 -12.76 -3.85
N GLY A 70 -8.50 -12.71 -5.18
CA GLY A 70 -9.64 -12.70 -6.09
C GLY A 70 -10.46 -13.99 -5.99
N GLN A 71 -9.78 -15.13 -6.00
CA GLN A 71 -10.40 -16.45 -5.88
C GLN A 71 -11.09 -16.65 -4.53
N ILE A 72 -10.45 -16.30 -3.42
CA ILE A 72 -11.07 -16.49 -2.10
C ILE A 72 -12.28 -15.57 -1.89
N ASN A 73 -12.27 -14.33 -2.39
CA ASN A 73 -13.46 -13.46 -2.37
C ASN A 73 -14.64 -14.11 -3.10
N ASN A 74 -14.40 -14.73 -4.27
CA ASN A 74 -15.43 -15.46 -5.00
C ASN A 74 -15.90 -16.71 -4.23
N LEU A 75 -14.99 -17.44 -3.58
CA LEU A 75 -15.37 -18.60 -2.76
C LEU A 75 -16.21 -18.21 -1.53
N VAL A 76 -15.89 -17.08 -0.89
CA VAL A 76 -16.67 -16.52 0.22
C VAL A 76 -18.08 -16.17 -0.25
N GLU A 77 -18.20 -15.55 -1.43
CA GLU A 77 -19.48 -15.22 -2.06
C GLU A 77 -20.31 -16.48 -2.36
N ARG A 78 -19.74 -17.45 -3.07
CA ARG A 78 -20.43 -18.72 -3.39
C ARG A 78 -20.81 -19.52 -2.15
N SER A 79 -19.96 -19.52 -1.13
CA SER A 79 -20.27 -20.16 0.15
C SER A 79 -21.44 -19.49 0.86
N ARG A 80 -21.54 -18.16 0.78
CA ARG A 80 -22.68 -17.39 1.30
C ARG A 80 -23.97 -17.74 0.57
N GLU A 81 -23.95 -17.75 -0.76
CA GLU A 81 -25.09 -18.15 -1.59
C GLU A 81 -25.56 -19.56 -1.21
N LEU A 82 -24.64 -20.51 -1.11
CA LEU A 82 -24.94 -21.91 -0.84
C LEU A 82 -25.63 -22.10 0.52
N VAL A 83 -25.14 -21.47 1.59
CA VAL A 83 -25.79 -21.55 2.91
C VAL A 83 -27.20 -20.94 2.86
N PHE A 84 -27.36 -19.79 2.19
CA PHE A 84 -28.66 -19.15 2.04
C PHE A 84 -29.67 -20.05 1.32
N VAL A 85 -29.28 -20.62 0.18
CA VAL A 85 -30.14 -21.52 -0.62
C VAL A 85 -30.46 -22.81 0.14
N SER A 86 -29.46 -23.42 0.79
CA SER A 86 -29.67 -24.63 1.58
C SER A 86 -30.67 -24.41 2.72
N ARG A 87 -30.67 -23.22 3.34
CA ARG A 87 -31.67 -22.87 4.37
C ARG A 87 -33.07 -22.78 3.78
N HIS A 88 -33.21 -22.17 2.60
CA HIS A 88 -34.49 -22.08 1.90
C HIS A 88 -35.02 -23.49 1.56
N ASN A 89 -34.15 -24.38 1.06
CA ASN A 89 -34.49 -25.77 0.78
C ASN A 89 -34.98 -26.53 2.02
N VAL A 90 -34.41 -26.27 3.21
CA VAL A 90 -34.90 -26.84 4.48
C VAL A 90 -36.30 -26.32 4.80
N SER A 91 -36.56 -25.03 4.59
CA SER A 91 -37.89 -24.45 4.80
C SER A 91 -38.94 -25.09 3.87
N ASP A 92 -38.62 -25.18 2.58
CA ASP A 92 -39.49 -25.77 1.56
C ASP A 92 -39.76 -27.26 1.81
N ALA A 93 -38.73 -28.01 2.21
CA ALA A 93 -38.86 -29.42 2.57
C ALA A 93 -39.77 -29.62 3.78
N ASN A 94 -39.64 -28.77 4.81
CA ASN A 94 -40.52 -28.81 5.98
C ASN A 94 -41.99 -28.56 5.62
N GLU A 95 -42.26 -27.67 4.67
CA GLU A 95 -43.63 -27.31 4.29
C GLU A 95 -44.28 -28.30 3.33
N ARG A 96 -43.52 -28.82 2.34
CA ARG A 96 -44.09 -29.53 1.19
C ARG A 96 -43.65 -30.98 1.07
N LEU A 97 -42.44 -31.31 1.53
CA LEU A 97 -41.80 -32.60 1.27
C LEU A 97 -41.11 -33.12 2.54
N VAL A 98 -41.90 -33.36 3.59
CA VAL A 98 -41.39 -33.72 4.93
C VAL A 98 -40.45 -34.93 4.91
N HIS A 99 -40.62 -35.86 3.98
CA HIS A 99 -39.77 -37.04 3.86
C HIS A 99 -38.32 -36.76 3.40
N ILE A 100 -38.05 -35.62 2.73
CA ILE A 100 -36.68 -35.22 2.35
C ILE A 100 -36.06 -34.20 3.31
N GLU A 101 -36.80 -33.76 4.33
CA GLU A 101 -36.33 -32.78 5.30
C GLU A 101 -35.03 -33.19 6.01
N PRO A 102 -34.81 -34.46 6.40
CA PRO A 102 -33.52 -34.88 6.96
C PRO A 102 -32.35 -34.66 6.00
N LEU A 103 -32.54 -34.92 4.70
CA LEU A 103 -31.52 -34.71 3.68
C LEU A 103 -31.25 -33.22 3.47
N ALA A 104 -32.29 -32.39 3.42
CA ALA A 104 -32.14 -30.94 3.30
C ALA A 104 -31.36 -30.35 4.49
N ARG A 105 -31.63 -30.82 5.72
CA ARG A 105 -30.87 -30.42 6.91
C ARG A 105 -29.41 -30.85 6.82
N GLN A 106 -29.14 -32.07 6.36
CA GLN A 106 -27.76 -32.53 6.14
C GLN A 106 -27.03 -31.61 5.16
N MET A 107 -27.65 -31.25 4.04
CA MET A 107 -27.05 -30.32 3.06
C MET A 107 -26.79 -28.93 3.65
N LEU A 108 -27.67 -28.42 4.52
CA LEU A 108 -27.45 -27.16 5.23
C LEU A 108 -26.24 -27.24 6.17
N GLU A 109 -26.11 -28.31 6.95
CA GLU A 109 -24.95 -28.50 7.83
C GLU A 109 -23.64 -28.66 7.05
N GLU A 110 -23.67 -29.38 5.92
CA GLU A 110 -22.52 -29.48 5.01
C GLU A 110 -22.15 -28.09 4.44
N SER A 111 -23.15 -27.28 4.07
CA SER A 111 -22.93 -25.91 3.58
C SER A 111 -22.32 -25.00 4.66
N ARG A 112 -22.82 -25.09 5.91
CA ARG A 112 -22.30 -24.34 7.06
C ARG A 112 -20.86 -24.76 7.39
N THR A 113 -20.57 -26.06 7.35
CA THR A 113 -19.21 -26.60 7.51
C THR A 113 -18.28 -26.11 6.40
N GLY A 114 -18.77 -26.08 5.15
CA GLY A 114 -18.06 -25.50 4.01
C GLY A 114 -17.71 -24.03 4.20
N ALA A 115 -18.63 -23.22 4.74
CA ALA A 115 -18.37 -21.81 5.05
C ALA A 115 -17.26 -21.63 6.09
N GLN A 116 -17.23 -22.47 7.12
CA GLN A 116 -16.16 -22.46 8.11
C GLN A 116 -14.81 -22.85 7.50
N LEU A 117 -14.79 -23.81 6.58
CA LEU A 117 -13.58 -24.20 5.85
C LEU A 117 -13.05 -23.06 4.99
N VAL A 118 -13.92 -22.32 4.29
CA VAL A 118 -13.55 -21.14 3.50
C VAL A 118 -12.95 -20.04 4.37
N GLU A 119 -13.52 -19.76 5.55
CA GLU A 119 -12.95 -18.78 6.49
C GLU A 119 -11.59 -19.23 7.06
N ALA A 120 -11.43 -20.53 7.32
CA ALA A 120 -10.15 -21.09 7.75
C ALA A 120 -9.07 -20.91 6.67
N GLU A 121 -9.40 -21.20 5.41
CA GLU A 121 -8.50 -21.01 4.26
C GLU A 121 -8.16 -19.54 4.05
N ARG A 122 -9.16 -18.65 4.13
CA ARG A 122 -8.94 -17.19 4.06
C ARG A 122 -7.96 -16.71 5.14
N THR A 123 -8.07 -17.24 6.35
CA THR A 123 -7.16 -16.92 7.46
C THR A 123 -5.75 -17.50 7.21
N ALA A 124 -5.64 -18.69 6.62
CA ALA A 124 -4.37 -19.28 6.22
C ALA A 124 -3.68 -18.45 5.13
N ILE A 125 -4.44 -17.98 4.12
CA ILE A 125 -3.95 -17.06 3.08
C ILE A 125 -3.45 -15.75 3.70
N ALA A 126 -4.17 -15.16 4.67
CA ALA A 126 -3.73 -13.94 5.36
C ALA A 126 -2.36 -14.09 6.04
N ARG A 127 -2.14 -15.26 6.66
CA ARG A 127 -0.85 -15.62 7.29
C ARG A 127 0.24 -15.78 6.24
N SER A 128 -0.01 -16.57 5.20
CA SER A 128 0.94 -16.78 4.09
C SER A 128 1.33 -15.47 3.40
N ILE A 129 0.38 -14.56 3.15
CA ILE A 129 0.67 -13.22 2.62
C ILE A 129 1.65 -12.47 3.51
N SER A 130 1.43 -12.50 4.83
CA SER A 130 2.29 -11.78 5.78
C SER A 130 3.72 -12.35 5.78
N GLU A 131 3.87 -13.68 5.68
CA GLU A 131 5.15 -14.36 5.56
C GLU A 131 5.88 -14.01 4.25
N ASP A 132 5.18 -14.08 3.11
CA ASP A 132 5.71 -13.74 1.79
C ASP A 132 6.19 -12.28 1.73
N VAL A 133 5.38 -11.37 2.29
CA VAL A 133 5.69 -9.94 2.38
C VAL A 133 6.95 -9.71 3.22
N MET A 134 7.09 -10.38 4.36
CA MET A 134 8.28 -10.24 5.20
C MET A 134 9.53 -10.76 4.48
N ALA A 135 9.42 -11.88 3.77
CA ALA A 135 10.51 -12.44 2.99
C ALA A 135 10.94 -11.49 1.86
N GLU A 136 9.99 -10.95 1.10
CA GLU A 136 10.27 -9.97 0.04
C GLU A 136 10.86 -8.67 0.62
N ALA A 137 10.33 -8.18 1.73
CA ALA A 137 10.85 -6.99 2.41
C ALA A 137 12.30 -7.16 2.87
N ASP A 138 12.65 -8.34 3.40
CA ASP A 138 14.03 -8.67 3.79
C ASP A 138 14.98 -8.69 2.58
N ILE A 139 14.54 -9.25 1.44
CA ILE A 139 15.32 -9.28 0.20
C ILE A 139 15.58 -7.84 -0.27
N GLN A 140 14.53 -7.04 -0.41
CA GLN A 140 14.63 -5.64 -0.85
C GLN A 140 15.45 -4.78 0.12
N ASN A 141 15.32 -4.98 1.43
CA ASN A 141 16.10 -4.25 2.42
C ASN A 141 17.61 -4.59 2.35
N LYS A 142 17.96 -5.87 2.12
CA LYS A 142 19.36 -6.30 1.88
C LYS A 142 19.92 -5.73 0.59
N GLU A 143 19.12 -5.64 -0.47
CA GLU A 143 19.52 -5.01 -1.73
C GLU A 143 19.74 -3.50 -1.57
N ASN A 144 18.84 -2.82 -0.87
CA ASN A 144 18.97 -1.40 -0.56
C ASN A 144 20.21 -1.09 0.30
N ALA A 145 20.55 -1.97 1.25
CA ALA A 145 21.77 -1.84 2.04
C ALA A 145 23.06 -1.91 1.20
N LYS A 146 23.03 -2.62 0.06
CA LYS A 146 24.15 -2.69 -0.90
C LYS A 146 24.20 -1.51 -1.86
N ALA A 147 23.17 -0.65 -1.88
CA ALA A 147 23.11 0.47 -2.80
C ALA A 147 24.26 1.45 -2.56
N MET A 148 24.90 1.87 -3.66
CA MET A 148 26.11 2.70 -3.63
C MET A 148 25.86 4.05 -2.93
N GLN A 149 26.69 4.35 -1.93
CA GLN A 149 26.71 5.65 -1.23
C GLN A 149 27.17 6.75 -2.20
N VAL A 150 26.47 7.88 -2.21
CA VAL A 150 26.95 9.09 -2.88
C VAL A 150 27.91 9.80 -1.93
N ASN A 151 29.18 9.84 -2.31
CA ASN A 151 30.24 10.54 -1.58
C ASN A 151 30.64 11.77 -2.38
N LEU A 152 30.23 12.95 -1.91
CA LEU A 152 30.70 14.25 -2.38
C LEU A 152 31.62 14.85 -1.32
N PRO A 153 32.55 15.76 -1.69
CA PRO A 153 33.52 16.35 -0.74
C PRO A 153 32.91 17.01 0.50
N PHE A 154 31.64 17.42 0.42
CA PHE A 154 30.88 18.13 1.45
C PHE A 154 29.60 17.39 1.89
N MET A 155 29.33 16.19 1.34
CA MET A 155 28.11 15.44 1.65
C MET A 155 28.30 13.95 1.43
N ARG A 156 27.91 13.15 2.42
CA ARG A 156 27.85 11.70 2.34
C ARG A 156 26.44 11.21 2.60
N THR A 157 25.90 10.39 1.70
CA THR A 157 24.58 9.77 1.88
C THR A 157 24.72 8.32 2.34
N PHE A 158 23.87 7.90 3.25
CA PHE A 158 23.81 6.52 3.74
C PHE A 158 22.73 5.72 3.02
N PRO A 159 22.90 4.39 2.87
CA PRO A 159 21.90 3.56 2.23
C PRO A 159 20.56 3.66 2.97
N ALA A 160 19.47 3.63 2.19
CA ALA A 160 18.12 3.61 2.75
C ALA A 160 17.86 2.28 3.47
N ARG A 161 17.20 2.34 4.63
CA ARG A 161 16.79 1.18 5.42
C ARG A 161 15.29 1.19 5.64
N LEU A 162 14.69 0.00 5.67
CA LEU A 162 13.30 -0.16 6.02
C LEU A 162 13.07 0.21 7.49
N HIS A 163 12.29 1.27 7.71
CA HIS A 163 11.93 1.75 9.04
C HIS A 163 10.63 1.13 9.53
N SER A 164 9.60 1.13 8.69
CA SER A 164 8.31 0.52 8.97
C SER A 164 7.67 -0.06 7.72
N LEU A 165 6.90 -1.12 7.93
CA LEU A 165 6.15 -1.85 6.91
C LEU A 165 4.78 -2.18 7.49
N GLU A 166 3.75 -1.68 6.82
CA GLU A 166 2.36 -1.89 7.19
C GLU A 166 1.60 -2.47 6.02
N LEU A 167 0.76 -3.45 6.31
CA LEU A 167 -0.20 -4.01 5.38
C LEU A 167 -1.58 -3.44 5.68
N GLY A 168 -2.35 -3.21 4.63
CA GLY A 168 -3.61 -2.52 4.70
C GLY A 168 -4.44 -2.70 3.44
N TYR A 169 -5.33 -1.76 3.19
CA TYR A 169 -6.16 -1.69 2.00
C TYR A 169 -6.31 -0.24 1.54
N VAL A 170 -6.97 -0.05 0.40
CA VAL A 170 -7.32 1.30 -0.09
C VAL A 170 -8.80 1.54 0.16
N GLU A 171 -9.10 2.68 0.76
CA GLU A 171 -10.47 3.13 0.99
C GLU A 171 -11.23 3.27 -0.33
N ASP A 172 -12.55 3.05 -0.30
CA ASP A 172 -13.45 3.15 -1.45
C ASP A 172 -13.18 2.21 -2.64
N VAL A 173 -12.30 1.23 -2.49
CA VAL A 173 -12.13 0.15 -3.48
C VAL A 173 -12.96 -1.04 -3.07
N GLU A 174 -13.97 -1.37 -3.87
CA GLU A 174 -14.88 -2.52 -3.68
C GLU A 174 -14.16 -3.86 -3.77
N SER A 175 -14.86 -4.93 -3.39
CA SER A 175 -14.45 -6.30 -3.65
C SER A 175 -14.68 -6.68 -5.11
N ASN A 176 -13.99 -7.71 -5.60
CA ASN A 176 -14.25 -8.30 -6.90
C ASN A 176 -15.46 -9.25 -6.91
N ALA A 177 -16.00 -9.58 -5.73
CA ALA A 177 -17.16 -10.45 -5.61
C ALA A 177 -18.43 -9.73 -6.08
N LEU A 178 -19.17 -10.38 -6.98
CA LEU A 178 -20.44 -9.89 -7.51
C LEU A 178 -21.59 -10.23 -6.57
N LEU A 179 -22.63 -9.41 -6.57
CA LEU A 179 -23.90 -9.75 -5.96
C LEU A 179 -24.55 -10.95 -6.68
N PRO A 180 -25.26 -11.82 -5.94
CA PRO A 180 -25.90 -13.00 -6.49
C PRO A 180 -27.09 -12.61 -7.37
N GLU A 181 -26.92 -12.67 -8.70
CA GLU A 181 -28.01 -12.32 -9.64
C GLU A 181 -29.14 -13.37 -9.63
N GLY A 182 -28.81 -14.63 -9.34
CA GLY A 182 -29.77 -15.75 -9.35
C GLY A 182 -30.62 -15.87 -8.09
N ILE A 183 -30.35 -15.07 -7.04
CA ILE A 183 -31.03 -15.17 -5.74
C ILE A 183 -31.51 -13.76 -5.32
N PRO A 184 -32.67 -13.30 -5.82
CA PRO A 184 -33.16 -11.94 -5.59
C PRO A 184 -33.32 -11.58 -4.12
N ASP A 185 -33.74 -12.53 -3.28
CA ASP A 185 -33.95 -12.30 -1.85
C ASP A 185 -32.64 -12.01 -1.12
N LEU A 186 -31.59 -12.76 -1.43
CA LEU A 186 -30.24 -12.53 -0.87
C LEU A 186 -29.68 -11.20 -1.37
N LYS A 187 -29.81 -10.91 -2.67
CA LYS A 187 -29.39 -9.63 -3.25
C LYS A 187 -30.07 -8.44 -2.57
N ASN A 188 -31.39 -8.50 -2.40
CA ASN A 188 -32.15 -7.43 -1.75
C ASN A 188 -31.76 -7.26 -0.29
N TYR A 189 -31.52 -8.38 0.42
CA TYR A 189 -31.01 -8.36 1.78
C TYR A 189 -29.64 -7.68 1.87
N ASP A 190 -28.69 -8.07 1.03
CA ASP A 190 -27.33 -7.53 1.03
C ASP A 190 -27.29 -6.04 0.68
N LEU A 191 -28.13 -5.59 -0.25
CA LEU A 191 -28.32 -4.16 -0.55
C LEU A 191 -28.93 -3.41 0.64
N SER A 192 -29.94 -3.97 1.30
CA SER A 192 -30.59 -3.34 2.47
C SER A 192 -29.65 -3.18 3.67
N CYS A 193 -28.67 -4.08 3.80
CA CYS A 193 -27.65 -4.04 4.84
C CYS A 193 -26.40 -3.24 4.44
N ASN A 194 -26.38 -2.62 3.24
CA ASN A 194 -25.23 -1.91 2.68
C ASN A 194 -23.95 -2.78 2.57
N PHE A 195 -24.10 -4.09 2.42
CA PHE A 195 -22.97 -5.00 2.19
C PHE A 195 -22.43 -4.92 0.76
N ALA A 196 -23.21 -4.36 -0.17
CA ALA A 196 -22.85 -4.19 -1.56
C ALA A 196 -23.36 -2.86 -2.10
N ARG A 197 -22.74 -2.38 -3.19
CA ARG A 197 -23.17 -1.16 -3.88
C ARG A 197 -24.11 -1.50 -5.03
N GLN A 198 -25.21 -0.76 -5.12
CA GLN A 198 -26.23 -0.99 -6.14
C GLN A 198 -25.70 -0.67 -7.55
N GLU A 199 -24.85 0.35 -7.68
CA GLU A 199 -24.36 0.86 -8.95
C GLU A 199 -23.40 -0.12 -9.64
N SER A 200 -22.51 -0.73 -8.88
CA SER A 200 -21.50 -1.68 -9.39
C SER A 200 -21.94 -3.13 -9.28
N SER A 201 -22.96 -3.43 -8.45
CA SER A 201 -23.33 -4.79 -8.07
C SER A 201 -22.17 -5.61 -7.49
N LEU A 202 -21.23 -4.93 -6.80
CA LEU A 202 -20.09 -5.55 -6.12
C LEU A 202 -20.24 -5.38 -4.60
N TYR A 203 -19.69 -6.35 -3.86
CA TYR A 203 -19.60 -6.24 -2.41
C TYR A 203 -18.68 -5.10 -1.98
N SER A 204 -19.10 -4.38 -0.94
CA SER A 204 -18.28 -3.40 -0.24
C SER A 204 -17.05 -4.08 0.36
N ALA A 205 -15.94 -3.36 0.44
CA ALA A 205 -14.72 -3.91 0.98
C ALA A 205 -14.66 -3.93 2.50
N ASN A 206 -13.99 -4.94 3.04
CA ASN A 206 -13.75 -5.20 4.46
C ASN A 206 -15.03 -5.16 5.31
N VAL A 207 -16.15 -5.55 4.72
CA VAL A 207 -17.41 -5.74 5.42
C VAL A 207 -17.51 -7.14 5.98
N ASP A 208 -18.13 -7.24 7.15
CA ASP A 208 -18.50 -8.49 7.78
C ASP A 208 -19.97 -8.80 7.40
N ALA A 209 -20.17 -9.31 6.18
CA ALA A 209 -21.51 -9.60 5.67
C ALA A 209 -22.06 -10.84 6.41
N ARG A 210 -22.94 -10.64 7.39
CA ARG A 210 -23.61 -11.76 8.08
C ARG A 210 -24.89 -12.15 7.37
N LEU A 211 -25.30 -13.40 7.52
CA LEU A 211 -26.65 -13.81 7.14
C LEU A 211 -27.62 -13.51 8.30
N GLY A 212 -28.88 -13.21 7.99
CA GLY A 212 -29.90 -13.03 9.03
C GLY A 212 -30.32 -14.36 9.69
N GLY A 213 -31.02 -14.29 10.81
CA GLY A 213 -31.68 -15.45 11.43
C GLY A 213 -30.70 -16.47 12.04
N SER A 214 -30.93 -17.75 11.75
CA SER A 214 -30.20 -18.88 12.35
C SER A 214 -28.72 -18.99 11.96
N ASP A 215 -28.32 -18.42 10.82
CA ASP A 215 -26.90 -18.43 10.37
C ASP A 215 -26.18 -17.10 10.60
N SER A 216 -26.65 -16.30 11.58
CA SER A 216 -25.99 -15.04 11.98
C SER A 216 -24.67 -15.23 12.72
N ASP A 217 -24.34 -16.47 13.07
CA ASP A 217 -23.04 -16.89 13.58
C ASP A 217 -21.95 -16.91 12.50
N LEU A 218 -22.34 -17.06 11.22
CA LEU A 218 -21.42 -17.05 10.10
C LEU A 218 -21.11 -15.62 9.63
N VAL A 219 -19.82 -15.34 9.47
CA VAL A 219 -19.32 -14.03 9.03
C VAL A 219 -18.57 -14.19 7.71
N TYR A 220 -19.05 -13.53 6.67
CA TYR A 220 -18.45 -13.57 5.33
C TYR A 220 -17.69 -12.26 5.11
N LYS A 221 -16.36 -12.37 4.92
CA LYS A 221 -15.45 -11.22 4.83
C LYS A 221 -14.94 -11.03 3.41
N PHE A 222 -15.21 -9.86 2.84
CA PHE A 222 -14.78 -9.52 1.49
C PHE A 222 -13.60 -8.55 1.51
N ALA A 223 -12.49 -8.93 0.89
CA ALA A 223 -11.31 -8.08 0.81
C ALA A 223 -11.47 -7.00 -0.26
N SER A 224 -10.86 -5.83 -0.03
CA SER A 224 -10.78 -4.72 -0.98
C SER A 224 -9.93 -5.08 -2.20
N LEU A 225 -10.53 -5.44 -3.33
CA LEU A 225 -9.80 -5.86 -4.51
C LEU A 225 -10.54 -5.45 -5.78
N ALA A 226 -9.91 -4.61 -6.59
CA ALA A 226 -10.52 -4.11 -7.81
C ALA A 226 -10.96 -5.25 -8.75
N ALA A 227 -12.24 -5.25 -9.12
CA ALA A 227 -12.80 -6.15 -10.12
C ALA A 227 -12.20 -5.89 -11.52
N PRO A 228 -12.11 -6.91 -12.38
CA PRO A 228 -11.67 -6.73 -13.76
C PRO A 228 -12.73 -5.97 -14.57
N VAL A 229 -12.31 -4.93 -15.29
CA VAL A 229 -13.20 -4.14 -16.16
C VAL A 229 -12.93 -4.50 -17.61
N LYS A 230 -13.94 -5.01 -18.33
CA LYS A 230 -13.80 -5.45 -19.73
C LYS A 230 -12.60 -6.40 -19.93
N LYS A 231 -12.47 -7.40 -19.05
CA LYS A 231 -11.34 -8.37 -19.02
C LYS A 231 -9.96 -7.75 -18.78
N THR A 232 -9.89 -6.46 -18.41
CA THR A 232 -8.64 -5.79 -18.06
C THR A 232 -8.44 -5.82 -16.56
N VAL A 233 -7.29 -6.30 -16.14
CA VAL A 233 -6.90 -6.40 -14.72
C VAL A 233 -6.03 -5.20 -14.37
N SER A 234 -6.37 -4.55 -13.25
CA SER A 234 -5.53 -3.49 -12.70
C SER A 234 -4.18 -4.05 -12.27
N GLN A 235 -3.08 -3.46 -12.72
CA GLN A 235 -1.75 -3.84 -12.26
C GLN A 235 -1.46 -3.31 -10.85
N ALA A 236 -0.52 -3.95 -10.16
CA ALA A 236 0.05 -3.39 -8.94
C ALA A 236 0.69 -2.03 -9.23
N ARG A 237 0.37 -1.02 -8.41
CA ARG A 237 0.73 0.38 -8.67
C ARG A 237 0.92 1.16 -7.38
N LEU A 238 1.63 2.28 -7.48
CA LEU A 238 1.70 3.26 -6.40
C LEU A 238 0.33 3.89 -6.17
N THR A 239 0.05 4.24 -4.93
CA THR A 239 -1.15 4.96 -4.52
C THR A 239 -0.79 6.09 -3.57
N ALA A 240 -1.74 7.00 -3.35
CA ALA A 240 -1.56 8.07 -2.39
C ALA A 240 -1.59 7.51 -0.95
N VAL A 241 -0.75 8.06 -0.08
CA VAL A 241 -0.62 7.57 1.31
C VAL A 241 -1.89 7.89 2.13
N ASN A 242 -2.63 8.93 1.77
CA ASN A 242 -3.83 9.36 2.48
C ASN A 242 -5.05 8.44 2.26
N VAL A 243 -5.06 7.61 1.21
CA VAL A 243 -6.14 6.64 0.96
C VAL A 243 -5.82 5.25 1.52
N PHE A 244 -4.64 5.07 2.12
CA PHE A 244 -4.21 3.82 2.71
C PHE A 244 -4.80 3.68 4.12
N GLN A 245 -5.46 2.56 4.36
CA GLN A 245 -6.02 2.20 5.66
C GLN A 245 -5.23 1.02 6.25
N PRO A 246 -4.55 1.20 7.40
CA PRO A 246 -3.71 0.16 7.99
C PRO A 246 -4.54 -0.99 8.61
N LEU A 247 -4.08 -2.22 8.43
CA LEU A 247 -4.65 -3.42 9.06
C LEU A 247 -3.67 -4.05 10.05
N VAL A 248 -2.42 -4.24 9.63
CA VAL A 248 -1.38 -4.87 10.46
C VAL A 248 -0.02 -4.25 10.18
N LYS A 249 0.77 -4.09 11.25
CA LYS A 249 2.14 -3.59 11.17
C LYS A 249 3.10 -4.75 11.32
N LEU A 250 3.95 -4.96 10.31
CA LEU A 250 4.91 -6.07 10.29
C LEU A 250 6.31 -5.62 10.76
N PHE A 251 6.68 -4.38 10.47
CA PHE A 251 7.91 -3.76 10.96
C PHE A 251 7.64 -2.41 11.61
N ASP A 252 8.34 -2.13 12.71
CA ASP A 252 8.39 -0.82 13.34
C ASP A 252 9.78 -0.51 13.88
N LYS A 253 10.27 0.70 13.58
CA LYS A 253 11.60 1.15 14.03
C LYS A 253 12.68 0.10 13.78
N GLU A 254 12.68 -0.48 12.57
CA GLU A 254 13.60 -1.54 12.13
C GLU A 254 13.41 -2.91 12.82
N ASN A 255 12.48 -3.05 13.78
CA ASN A 255 12.18 -4.33 14.43
C ASN A 255 11.03 -5.04 13.73
N LYS A 256 11.17 -6.37 13.58
CA LYS A 256 10.08 -7.25 13.17
C LYS A 256 9.12 -7.42 14.34
N ILE A 257 7.89 -6.99 14.17
CA ILE A 257 6.82 -7.21 15.17
C ILE A 257 6.05 -8.47 14.82
N GLY A 258 5.84 -8.73 13.52
CA GLY A 258 4.94 -9.78 13.06
C GLY A 258 3.48 -9.49 13.42
N GLY A 259 2.57 -10.26 12.84
CA GLY A 259 1.14 -10.12 13.12
C GLY A 259 0.30 -10.69 11.99
N THR A 260 -0.95 -10.97 12.30
CA THR A 260 -1.96 -11.43 11.35
C THR A 260 -3.16 -10.52 11.41
N SER A 261 -3.71 -10.16 10.25
CA SER A 261 -4.93 -9.38 10.14
C SER A 261 -6.16 -10.30 10.02
N ASN A 262 -7.28 -9.87 10.59
CA ASN A 262 -8.57 -10.53 10.38
C ASN A 262 -9.13 -10.31 8.97
N GLN A 263 -8.65 -9.30 8.24
CA GLN A 263 -8.97 -9.01 6.83
C GLN A 263 -7.77 -9.27 5.93
N LEU A 264 -8.00 -9.62 4.66
CA LEU A 264 -6.90 -9.82 3.70
C LEU A 264 -6.33 -8.47 3.25
N PRO A 265 -5.03 -8.21 3.42
CA PRO A 265 -4.42 -6.97 2.98
C PRO A 265 -4.24 -6.95 1.46
N THR A 266 -4.55 -5.80 0.85
CA THR A 266 -4.44 -5.56 -0.60
C THR A 266 -3.60 -4.33 -0.94
N ALA A 267 -3.10 -3.63 0.08
CA ALA A 267 -2.16 -2.54 -0.05
C ALA A 267 -1.04 -2.66 0.98
N VAL A 268 0.07 -1.97 0.69
CA VAL A 268 1.23 -1.86 1.56
C VAL A 268 1.62 -0.40 1.70
N ARG A 269 2.03 0.00 2.90
CA ARG A 269 2.72 1.26 3.19
C ARG A 269 4.08 0.94 3.76
N ILE A 270 5.11 1.56 3.18
CA ILE A 270 6.48 1.44 3.67
C ILE A 270 7.05 2.80 3.98
N ASP A 271 7.90 2.82 5.00
CA ASP A 271 8.74 3.95 5.31
C ASP A 271 10.20 3.55 5.19
N LEU A 272 10.95 4.26 4.36
CA LEU A 272 12.39 4.17 4.31
C LEU A 272 13.02 5.36 5.01
N ILE A 273 14.09 5.12 5.75
CA ILE A 273 14.93 6.17 6.33
C ILE A 273 16.31 6.13 5.70
N SER A 274 16.87 7.31 5.44
CA SER A 274 18.25 7.46 4.96
C SER A 274 18.91 8.62 5.70
N GLY A 275 20.20 8.45 5.98
CA GLY A 275 21.03 9.47 6.62
C GLY A 275 21.79 10.32 5.60
N VAL A 276 22.05 11.57 5.97
CA VAL A 276 23.00 12.47 5.29
C VAL A 276 23.97 13.00 6.34
N SER A 277 25.26 12.96 6.03
CA SER A 277 26.31 13.62 6.79
C SER A 277 26.92 14.74 5.97
N SER A 278 27.10 15.91 6.58
CA SER A 278 27.87 17.02 6.00
C SER A 278 29.32 17.04 6.48
N ARG A 279 29.65 16.18 7.45
CA ARG A 279 30.95 16.12 8.10
C ARG A 279 31.84 15.03 7.49
N PRO A 280 33.16 15.26 7.42
CA PRO A 280 34.11 14.27 6.91
C PRO A 280 34.30 13.07 7.85
N ASP A 281 33.92 13.18 9.12
CA ASP A 281 33.94 12.08 10.11
C ASP A 281 32.87 11.01 9.84
N GLY A 282 31.89 11.30 8.98
CA GLY A 282 30.83 10.36 8.61
C GLY A 282 29.73 10.21 9.67
N GLU A 283 29.64 11.11 10.65
CA GLU A 283 28.53 11.10 11.61
C GLU A 283 27.23 11.57 10.93
N ILE A 284 26.12 10.86 11.11
CA ILE A 284 24.84 11.21 10.48
C ILE A 284 24.29 12.48 11.13
N ASP A 285 24.40 13.61 10.44
CA ASP A 285 23.86 14.89 10.91
C ASP A 285 22.33 14.95 10.84
N LYS A 286 21.75 14.37 9.78
CA LYS A 286 20.30 14.42 9.53
C LYS A 286 19.82 13.11 8.94
N GLN A 287 18.64 12.67 9.37
CA GLN A 287 17.90 11.60 8.73
C GLN A 287 16.67 12.19 8.05
N PHE A 288 16.33 11.65 6.89
CA PHE A 288 15.06 11.95 6.24
C PHE A 288 14.29 10.65 6.02
N LYS A 289 12.97 10.76 6.19
CA LYS A 289 12.01 9.67 6.06
C LYS A 289 11.24 9.85 4.77
N VAL A 290 11.10 8.78 4.01
CA VAL A 290 10.29 8.73 2.80
C VAL A 290 9.25 7.65 2.94
N THR A 291 7.99 8.02 2.70
CA THR A 291 6.85 7.12 2.75
C THR A 291 6.38 6.82 1.33
N SER A 292 6.09 5.55 1.06
CA SER A 292 5.46 5.12 -0.19
C SER A 292 4.35 4.12 0.11
N ALA A 293 3.29 4.17 -0.68
CA ALA A 293 2.18 3.24 -0.60
C ALA A 293 1.89 2.64 -1.97
N ALA A 294 1.54 1.36 -2.01
CA ALA A 294 1.22 0.65 -3.23
C ALA A 294 0.06 -0.31 -3.02
N THR A 295 -0.70 -0.55 -4.09
CA THR A 295 -1.79 -1.52 -4.14
C THR A 295 -1.38 -2.73 -4.95
N THR A 296 -1.93 -3.88 -4.59
CA THR A 296 -1.79 -5.11 -5.37
C THR A 296 -2.49 -5.02 -6.73
N SER A 297 -2.27 -6.03 -7.57
CA SER A 297 -3.05 -6.23 -8.79
C SER A 297 -4.48 -6.63 -8.45
N GLY A 298 -5.44 -6.17 -9.26
CA GLY A 298 -6.85 -6.55 -9.15
C GLY A 298 -7.09 -8.04 -9.37
N ALA A 299 -8.34 -8.45 -9.24
CA ALA A 299 -8.74 -9.84 -9.46
C ALA A 299 -8.64 -10.23 -10.93
N LEU A 300 -8.31 -11.50 -11.22
CA LEU A 300 -8.42 -12.04 -12.56
C LEU A 300 -9.90 -12.23 -12.93
N PRO A 301 -10.25 -12.14 -14.23
CA PRO A 301 -11.58 -12.52 -14.68
C PRO A 301 -11.86 -13.98 -14.32
N PRO A 302 -13.10 -14.32 -13.91
CA PRO A 302 -13.48 -15.71 -13.74
C PRO A 302 -13.25 -16.48 -15.05
N PRO A 303 -12.82 -17.75 -14.98
CA PRO A 303 -12.57 -18.59 -16.15
C PRO A 303 -13.81 -18.80 -17.02
#